data_AF-A0A2K3MX70-F1
#
_entry.id   AF-A0A2K3MX70-F1
#
_cell.length_a   1.000
_cell.length_b   1.000
_cell.length_c   1.000
_cell.angle_alpha   90.00
_cell.angle_beta   90.00
_cell.angle_gamma   90.00
#
_symmetry.space_group_name_H-M   'P 1'
#
loop_
_entity.id
_entity.type
_entity.pdbx_description
1 polymer ?
#
loop_
_entity_poly.entity_id
_entity_poly.type
_entity_poly.pdbx_seq_one_letter_code
_entity_poly.pdbx_strand_id
1 'polypeptide(L)'
;MMSLNGTLHVHALRLIRRELGLPCDFRESVFGKYSDEFRLVDLETVALVGWDDELGIAHVEKWREREYREKWLSEFETKFAFPINFPTGFKIERGFREKLKTWQRLSYTKPYERKDVKCGGAQRYEKRAVAVIHELLSLTVEKMVEVDQLAHFRRDFAIEVNMRELLLRYPGIFYISTKGNAQTVFLREAYEKGGLVEPNPVYAVRRNMLELVLLGRRKTKQLLACDEFKEESNNVVCEVDGNGKRDGDWAIPFLESSEKN
;
A
#
# COMPACT_ATOMS: atom_id res chain seq x y z
N MET A 1 -10.01 -15.21 8.35
CA MET A 1 -9.71 -13.77 8.60
C MET A 1 -8.28 -13.70 9.11
N MET A 2 -7.52 -12.63 8.84
CA MET A 2 -6.13 -12.52 9.32
C MET A 2 -6.00 -12.41 10.85
N SER A 3 -7.05 -11.93 11.52
CA SER A 3 -7.08 -11.84 12.97
C SER A 3 -7.25 -13.21 13.63
N LEU A 4 -6.64 -13.39 14.80
CA LEU A 4 -6.66 -14.68 15.51
C LEU A 4 -8.08 -15.11 15.88
N ASN A 5 -8.87 -14.18 16.40
CA ASN A 5 -10.19 -14.45 16.93
C ASN A 5 -11.28 -14.33 15.85
N GLY A 6 -10.92 -14.01 14.60
CA GLY A 6 -11.90 -13.67 13.57
C GLY A 6 -12.66 -12.37 13.84
N THR A 7 -12.10 -11.52 14.71
CA THR A 7 -12.64 -10.21 15.07
C THR A 7 -11.62 -9.11 14.78
N LEU A 8 -12.10 -7.89 14.51
CA LEU A 8 -11.27 -6.69 14.34
C LEU A 8 -11.89 -5.50 15.06
N HIS A 9 -11.05 -4.62 15.58
CA HIS A 9 -11.51 -3.36 16.15
C HIS A 9 -11.90 -2.37 15.05
N VAL A 10 -13.14 -1.87 15.09
CA VAL A 10 -13.68 -0.87 14.15
C VAL A 10 -12.88 0.44 14.23
N HIS A 11 -12.35 0.78 15.40
CA HIS A 11 -11.46 1.93 15.57
C HIS A 11 -10.21 1.82 14.70
N ALA A 12 -9.56 0.65 14.68
CA ALA A 12 -8.37 0.42 13.85
C ALA A 12 -8.70 0.53 12.35
N LEU A 13 -9.84 -0.02 11.91
CA LEU A 13 -10.33 0.16 10.53
C LEU A 13 -10.62 1.62 10.18
N ARG A 14 -11.14 2.40 11.13
CA ARG A 14 -11.41 3.82 10.94
C ARG A 14 -10.13 4.63 10.76
N LEU A 15 -9.07 4.27 11.47
CA LEU A 15 -7.76 4.92 11.37
C LEU A 15 -7.13 4.76 9.98
N ILE A 16 -7.24 3.58 9.36
CA ILE A 16 -6.73 3.30 8.00
C ILE A 16 -7.82 3.36 6.91
N ARG A 17 -8.94 4.02 7.20
CA ARG A 17 -10.12 4.04 6.33
C ARG A 17 -9.80 4.57 4.93
N ARG A 18 -8.96 5.62 4.86
CA ARG A 18 -8.57 6.25 3.59
C ARG A 18 -7.66 5.34 2.78
N GLU A 19 -6.76 4.63 3.44
CA GLU A 19 -5.82 3.68 2.85
C GLU A 19 -6.56 2.46 2.30
N LEU A 20 -7.60 1.98 3.00
CA LEU A 20 -8.48 0.91 2.53
C LEU A 20 -9.50 1.36 1.47
N GLY A 21 -9.65 2.68 1.24
CA GLY A 21 -10.65 3.20 0.31
C GLY A 21 -12.10 3.07 0.80
N LEU A 22 -12.30 2.96 2.11
CA LEU A 22 -13.62 2.78 2.70
C LEU A 22 -14.42 4.10 2.77
N PRO A 23 -15.75 4.05 2.55
CA PRO A 23 -16.65 5.19 2.74
C PRO A 23 -16.57 5.80 4.16
N CYS A 24 -16.93 7.07 4.31
CA CYS A 24 -16.94 7.73 5.63
C CYS A 24 -17.91 7.05 6.61
N ASP A 25 -19.01 6.54 6.09
CA ASP A 25 -20.10 5.84 6.77
C ASP A 25 -19.95 4.31 6.71
N PHE A 26 -18.76 3.77 6.45
CA PHE A 26 -18.54 2.33 6.21
C PHE A 26 -19.15 1.40 7.27
N ARG A 27 -19.28 1.88 8.51
CA ARG A 27 -19.92 1.12 9.58
C ARG A 27 -21.36 0.75 9.22
N GLU A 28 -22.12 1.67 8.65
CA GLU A 28 -23.52 1.46 8.27
C GLU A 28 -23.61 0.95 6.84
N SER A 29 -22.86 1.58 5.92
CA SER A 29 -22.93 1.26 4.49
C SER A 29 -22.32 -0.09 4.12
N VAL A 30 -21.28 -0.55 4.82
CA VAL A 30 -20.65 -1.86 4.59
C VAL A 30 -21.26 -2.92 5.50
N PHE A 31 -21.22 -2.73 6.84
CA PHE A 31 -21.69 -3.79 7.74
C PHE A 31 -23.21 -3.99 7.69
N GLY A 32 -23.98 -2.95 7.38
CA GLY A 32 -25.43 -3.09 7.17
C GLY A 32 -25.76 -3.83 5.87
N LYS A 33 -25.01 -3.57 4.80
CA LYS A 33 -25.23 -4.20 3.49
C LYS A 33 -24.78 -5.66 3.46
N TYR A 34 -23.68 -5.99 4.12
CA TYR A 34 -23.09 -7.33 4.16
C TYR A 34 -23.25 -7.97 5.54
N SER A 35 -24.48 -7.99 6.04
CA SER A 35 -24.80 -8.50 7.39
C SER A 35 -24.65 -10.02 7.53
N ASP A 36 -24.72 -10.77 6.43
CA ASP A 36 -24.46 -12.21 6.39
C ASP A 36 -22.96 -12.53 6.55
N GLU A 37 -22.09 -11.61 6.14
CA GLU A 37 -20.63 -11.75 6.21
C GLU A 37 -20.06 -11.13 7.49
N PHE A 38 -20.53 -9.95 7.88
CA PHE A 38 -20.02 -9.20 9.01
C PHE A 38 -21.07 -9.05 10.11
N ARG A 39 -20.70 -9.43 11.34
CA ARG A 39 -21.52 -9.22 12.53
C ARG A 39 -20.83 -8.26 13.47
N LEU A 40 -21.53 -7.20 13.86
CA LEU A 40 -21.08 -6.35 14.96
C LEU A 40 -21.29 -7.12 16.27
N VAL A 41 -20.22 -7.48 16.97
CA VAL A 41 -20.30 -8.14 18.28
C VAL A 41 -20.60 -7.10 19.34
N ASP A 42 -19.85 -6.00 19.29
CA ASP A 42 -19.98 -4.84 20.19
C ASP A 42 -19.92 -3.56 19.37
N LEU A 43 -20.11 -2.40 20.02
CA LEU A 43 -20.00 -1.10 19.36
C LEU A 43 -18.65 -0.87 18.67
N GLU A 44 -17.58 -1.52 19.10
CA GLU A 44 -16.23 -1.31 18.56
C GLU A 44 -15.62 -2.56 17.90
N THR A 45 -16.34 -3.68 17.85
CA THR A 45 -15.79 -4.96 17.39
C THR A 45 -16.65 -5.56 16.29
N VAL A 46 -16.03 -5.86 15.14
CA VAL A 46 -16.67 -6.58 14.04
C VAL A 46 -16.09 -7.99 13.96
N ALA A 47 -16.97 -8.98 13.85
CA ALA A 47 -16.64 -10.38 13.61
C ALA A 47 -16.97 -10.77 12.17
N LEU A 48 -16.16 -11.66 11.61
CA LEU A 48 -16.43 -12.30 10.33
C LEU A 48 -17.21 -13.60 10.56
N VAL A 49 -18.42 -13.66 10.02
CA VAL A 49 -19.36 -14.79 10.16
C VAL A 49 -19.33 -15.67 8.91
N GLY A 50 -19.53 -15.06 7.74
CA GLY A 50 -19.39 -15.71 6.44
C GLY A 50 -17.93 -15.75 6.00
N TRP A 51 -17.46 -16.91 5.56
CA TRP A 51 -16.12 -17.08 5.01
C TRP A 51 -16.23 -17.61 3.59
N ASP A 52 -15.70 -16.85 2.63
CA ASP A 52 -15.49 -17.30 1.27
C ASP A 52 -14.03 -17.77 1.13
N ASP A 53 -13.84 -19.04 0.78
CA ASP A 53 -12.52 -19.64 0.61
C ASP A 53 -11.75 -19.04 -0.58
N GLU A 54 -12.44 -18.50 -1.59
CA GLU A 54 -11.79 -17.84 -2.74
C GLU A 54 -11.13 -16.51 -2.34
N LEU A 55 -11.68 -15.82 -1.33
CA LEU A 55 -11.12 -14.59 -0.76
C LEU A 55 -9.98 -14.86 0.23
N GLY A 56 -9.78 -16.12 0.63
CA GLY A 56 -8.75 -16.56 1.59
C GLY A 56 -7.34 -16.73 1.00
N ILE A 57 -7.13 -16.37 -0.28
CA ILE A 57 -5.84 -16.54 -0.96
C ILE A 57 -5.00 -15.27 -0.82
N ALA A 58 -3.89 -15.37 -0.09
CA ALA A 58 -2.99 -14.25 0.13
C ALA A 58 -2.31 -13.78 -1.17
N HIS A 59 -2.04 -12.48 -1.27
CA HIS A 59 -1.42 -11.85 -2.44
C HIS A 59 -0.08 -12.51 -2.81
N VAL A 60 0.73 -12.85 -1.80
CA VAL A 60 2.00 -13.53 -2.02
C VAL A 60 1.83 -14.93 -2.63
N GLU A 61 0.71 -15.62 -2.40
CA GLU A 61 0.45 -16.93 -2.98
C GLU A 61 0.13 -16.82 -4.47
N LYS A 62 -0.65 -15.81 -4.87
CA LYS A 62 -0.90 -15.48 -6.29
C LYS A 62 0.40 -15.16 -7.02
N TRP A 63 1.30 -14.43 -6.36
CA TRP A 63 2.65 -14.18 -6.89
C TRP A 63 3.44 -15.48 -7.06
N ARG A 64 3.46 -16.37 -6.07
CA ARG A 64 4.17 -17.67 -6.14
C ARG A 64 3.66 -18.55 -7.29
N GLU A 65 2.35 -18.62 -7.47
CA GLU A 65 1.73 -19.37 -8.56
C GLU A 65 2.17 -18.82 -9.93
N ARG A 66 2.18 -17.49 -10.08
CA ARG A 66 2.67 -16.81 -11.28
C ARG A 66 4.14 -17.14 -11.56
N GLU A 67 5.00 -17.04 -10.54
CA GLU A 67 6.42 -17.35 -10.66
C GLU A 67 6.68 -18.81 -11.04
N TYR A 68 5.91 -19.74 -10.50
CA TYR A 68 6.00 -21.15 -10.84
C TYR A 68 5.63 -21.39 -12.31
N ARG A 69 4.52 -20.82 -12.77
CA ARG A 69 3.99 -21.03 -14.13
C ARG A 69 4.81 -20.32 -15.20
N GLU A 70 5.29 -19.12 -14.92
CA GLU A 70 5.94 -18.27 -15.93
C GLU A 70 7.46 -18.39 -15.94
N LYS A 71 8.10 -18.63 -14.78
CA LYS A 71 9.56 -18.66 -14.66
C LYS A 71 10.13 -20.05 -14.36
N TRP A 72 9.28 -21.08 -14.24
CA TRP A 72 9.69 -22.48 -13.99
C TRP A 72 10.65 -22.63 -12.81
N LEU A 73 10.48 -21.80 -11.78
CA LEU A 73 11.31 -21.87 -10.57
C LEU A 73 10.97 -23.12 -9.76
N SER A 74 11.98 -23.70 -9.11
CA SER A 74 11.80 -24.89 -8.27
C SER A 74 10.81 -24.63 -7.14
N GLU A 75 9.82 -25.52 -6.96
CA GLU A 75 8.83 -25.45 -5.87
C GLU A 75 9.52 -25.30 -4.51
N PHE A 76 10.67 -25.95 -4.32
CA PHE A 76 11.42 -25.89 -3.07
C PHE A 76 11.90 -24.47 -2.72
N GLU A 77 12.19 -23.63 -3.72
CA GLU A 77 12.68 -22.28 -3.49
C GLU A 77 11.57 -21.24 -3.40
N THR A 78 10.42 -21.47 -4.05
CA THR A 78 9.33 -20.49 -4.16
C THR A 78 8.18 -20.72 -3.19
N LYS A 79 8.00 -21.95 -2.68
CA LYS A 79 6.83 -22.35 -1.87
C LYS A 79 6.51 -21.41 -0.71
N PHE A 80 7.54 -20.86 -0.06
CA PHE A 80 7.41 -19.95 1.09
C PHE A 80 8.09 -18.61 0.87
N ALA A 81 8.43 -18.29 -0.38
CA ALA A 81 9.18 -17.11 -0.72
C ALA A 81 8.29 -15.85 -0.75
N PHE A 82 8.90 -14.71 -0.49
CA PHE A 82 8.36 -13.39 -0.77
C PHE A 82 9.13 -12.78 -1.94
N PRO A 83 8.50 -11.94 -2.77
CA PRO A 83 9.21 -11.13 -3.75
C PRO A 83 10.18 -10.18 -3.03
N ILE A 84 11.38 -10.04 -3.59
CA ILE A 84 12.46 -9.23 -2.99
C ILE A 84 13.01 -8.28 -4.04
N ASN A 85 12.83 -6.98 -3.78
CA ASN A 85 13.34 -5.90 -4.60
C ASN A 85 14.24 -4.99 -3.74
N PHE A 86 15.55 -5.09 -3.90
CA PHE A 86 16.48 -4.20 -3.21
C PHE A 86 16.60 -2.85 -3.93
N PRO A 87 16.76 -1.74 -3.18
CA PRO A 87 17.00 -0.46 -3.80
C PRO A 87 18.36 -0.44 -4.52
N THR A 88 18.44 0.38 -5.57
CA THR A 88 19.70 0.62 -6.29
C THR A 88 20.78 1.09 -5.31
N GLY A 89 21.94 0.44 -5.32
CA GLY A 89 23.04 0.76 -4.41
C GLY A 89 22.95 0.13 -3.02
N PHE A 90 21.98 -0.75 -2.75
CA PHE A 90 21.93 -1.50 -1.49
C PHE A 90 23.19 -2.36 -1.30
N LYS A 91 23.94 -2.09 -0.23
CA LYS A 91 25.15 -2.84 0.12
C LYS A 91 24.76 -4.14 0.79
N ILE A 92 24.90 -5.24 0.06
CA ILE A 92 24.63 -6.58 0.58
C ILE A 92 25.87 -7.06 1.34
N GLU A 93 25.74 -7.18 2.65
CA GLU A 93 26.79 -7.72 3.52
C GLU A 93 27.08 -9.20 3.22
N ARG A 94 28.31 -9.64 3.53
CA ARG A 94 28.67 -11.06 3.41
C ARG A 94 27.79 -11.91 4.32
N GLY A 95 27.23 -13.00 3.80
CA GLY A 95 26.31 -13.88 4.54
C GLY A 95 24.85 -13.43 4.57
N PHE A 96 24.52 -12.21 4.11
CA PHE A 96 23.13 -11.72 4.09
C PHE A 96 22.28 -12.53 3.11
N ARG A 97 22.82 -12.87 1.93
CA ARG A 97 22.09 -13.66 0.92
C ARG A 97 21.77 -15.07 1.42
N GLU A 98 22.69 -15.71 2.12
CA GLU A 98 22.51 -17.05 2.69
C GLU A 98 21.46 -17.04 3.80
N LYS A 99 21.53 -16.03 4.70
CA LYS A 99 20.51 -15.82 5.73
C LYS A 99 19.13 -15.57 5.12
N LEU A 100 19.05 -14.72 4.10
CA LEU A 100 17.81 -14.45 3.39
C LEU A 100 17.27 -15.69 2.68
N LYS A 101 18.11 -16.46 1.98
CA LYS A 101 17.70 -17.74 1.36
C LYS A 101 17.15 -18.72 2.38
N THR A 102 17.82 -18.84 3.53
CA THR A 102 17.35 -19.68 4.65
C THR A 102 16.00 -19.20 5.15
N TRP A 103 15.84 -17.88 5.34
CA TRP A 103 14.59 -17.28 5.78
C TRP A 103 13.45 -17.47 4.77
N GLN A 104 13.72 -17.33 3.47
CA GLN A 104 12.74 -17.56 2.40
C GLN A 104 12.25 -19.01 2.39
N ARG A 105 13.10 -19.97 2.75
CA ARG A 105 12.75 -21.40 2.86
C ARG A 105 12.04 -21.78 4.15
N LEU A 106 12.02 -20.93 5.18
CA LEU A 106 11.30 -21.21 6.41
C LEU A 106 9.81 -21.47 6.13
N SER A 107 9.20 -22.38 6.89
CA SER A 107 7.76 -22.66 6.78
C SER A 107 6.94 -21.38 6.91
N TYR A 108 6.05 -21.16 5.97
CA TYR A 108 5.10 -20.04 5.95
C TYR A 108 3.76 -20.50 6.52
N THR A 109 3.31 -19.83 7.58
CA THR A 109 1.91 -19.95 8.03
C THR A 109 1.11 -18.89 7.29
N LYS A 110 0.07 -19.29 6.57
CA LYS A 110 -0.74 -18.35 5.78
C LYS A 110 -1.39 -17.30 6.70
N PRO A 111 -1.53 -16.03 6.27
CA PRO A 111 -2.18 -14.97 7.03
C PRO A 111 -3.57 -15.36 7.52
N TYR A 112 -4.34 -16.07 6.68
CA TYR A 112 -5.71 -16.46 6.96
C TYR A 112 -5.86 -17.81 7.70
N GLU A 113 -4.76 -18.56 7.89
CA GLU A 113 -4.78 -19.83 8.63
C GLU A 113 -4.80 -19.57 10.15
N ARG A 114 -5.75 -20.19 10.85
CA ARG A 114 -5.96 -20.07 12.31
C ARG A 114 -5.13 -21.05 13.16
N LYS A 115 -4.09 -21.67 12.60
CA LYS A 115 -3.25 -22.62 13.36
C LYS A 115 -2.63 -21.95 14.57
N ASP A 116 -2.48 -22.70 15.66
CA ASP A 116 -1.88 -22.22 16.91
C ASP A 116 -0.52 -21.57 16.64
N VAL A 117 -0.50 -20.24 16.72
CA VAL A 117 0.70 -19.43 16.49
C VAL A 117 1.77 -19.75 17.54
N LYS A 118 1.35 -20.37 18.66
CA LYS A 118 2.17 -20.68 19.84
C LYS A 118 3.30 -21.71 19.60
N CYS A 119 3.24 -22.48 18.51
CA CYS A 119 4.22 -23.53 18.19
C CYS A 119 5.20 -23.13 17.07
N GLY A 120 6.11 -22.21 17.37
CA GLY A 120 7.19 -21.85 16.45
C GLY A 120 8.34 -21.10 17.13
N GLY A 121 9.58 -21.27 16.65
CA GLY A 121 10.68 -20.40 17.09
C GLY A 121 10.45 -18.94 16.66
N ALA A 122 11.18 -17.99 17.24
CA ALA A 122 11.01 -16.55 16.98
C ALA A 122 10.99 -16.17 15.49
N GLN A 123 11.79 -16.85 14.65
CA GLN A 123 11.83 -16.61 13.20
C GLN A 123 10.51 -16.96 12.48
N ARG A 124 9.73 -17.92 12.98
CA ARG A 124 8.42 -18.28 12.41
C ARG A 124 7.36 -17.23 12.74
N TYR A 125 7.35 -16.71 13.97
CA TYR A 125 6.50 -15.58 14.34
C TYR A 125 6.82 -14.35 13.49
N GLU A 126 8.12 -14.07 13.32
CA GLU A 126 8.59 -12.98 12.50
C GLU A 126 8.12 -13.13 11.04
N LYS A 127 8.27 -14.33 10.46
CA LYS A 127 7.79 -14.62 9.10
C LYS A 127 6.28 -14.50 8.96
N ARG A 128 5.49 -14.93 9.96
CA ARG A 128 4.04 -14.72 9.97
C ARG A 128 3.68 -13.23 10.07
N ALA A 129 4.36 -12.47 10.91
CA ALA A 129 4.13 -11.03 11.03
C ALA A 129 4.41 -10.32 9.69
N VAL A 130 5.51 -10.67 9.01
CA VAL A 130 5.79 -10.18 7.65
C VAL A 130 4.67 -10.58 6.68
N ALA A 131 4.18 -11.82 6.73
CA ALA A 131 3.09 -12.29 5.88
C ALA A 131 1.79 -11.48 6.08
N VAL A 132 1.41 -11.22 7.34
CA VAL A 132 0.19 -10.47 7.66
C VAL A 132 0.31 -9.00 7.26
N ILE A 133 1.46 -8.38 7.50
CA ILE A 133 1.70 -6.98 7.10
C ILE A 133 1.73 -6.86 5.58
N HIS A 134 2.40 -7.80 4.90
CA HIS A 134 2.43 -7.89 3.45
C HIS A 134 1.01 -7.97 2.88
N GLU A 135 0.19 -8.87 3.42
CA GLU A 135 -1.20 -9.02 3.01
C GLU A 135 -2.03 -7.75 3.29
N LEU A 136 -1.93 -7.18 4.49
CA LEU A 136 -2.67 -5.95 4.83
C LEU A 136 -2.30 -4.79 3.91
N LEU A 137 -1.01 -4.59 3.63
CA LEU A 137 -0.56 -3.58 2.67
C LEU A 137 -1.06 -3.90 1.27
N SER A 138 -1.08 -5.16 0.86
CA SER A 138 -1.62 -5.56 -0.43
C SER A 138 -3.13 -5.29 -0.57
N LEU A 139 -3.87 -5.17 0.53
CA LEU A 139 -5.29 -4.80 0.51
C LEU A 139 -5.53 -3.29 0.42
N THR A 140 -4.54 -2.45 0.72
CA THR A 140 -4.73 -1.00 0.64
C THR A 140 -4.71 -0.50 -0.81
N VAL A 141 -5.35 0.63 -1.03
CA VAL A 141 -5.44 1.30 -2.34
C VAL A 141 -4.05 1.65 -2.86
N GLU A 142 -3.21 2.22 -2.00
CA GLU A 142 -1.88 2.69 -2.38
C GLU A 142 -0.77 1.71 -1.98
N LYS A 143 -1.09 0.53 -1.44
CA LYS A 143 -0.08 -0.45 -0.99
C LYS A 143 0.89 0.12 0.06
N MET A 144 0.38 1.09 0.84
CA MET A 144 1.10 1.80 1.89
C MET A 144 0.18 2.12 3.08
N VAL A 145 0.75 2.23 4.27
CA VAL A 145 0.08 2.62 5.53
C VAL A 145 1.08 3.31 6.45
N GLU A 146 0.62 4.21 7.32
CA GLU A 146 1.45 4.78 8.39
C GLU A 146 1.77 3.75 9.48
N VAL A 147 3.03 3.69 9.91
CA VAL A 147 3.51 2.68 10.88
C VAL A 147 2.78 2.78 12.22
N ASP A 148 2.41 3.99 12.64
CA ASP A 148 1.68 4.20 13.89
C ASP A 148 0.24 3.66 13.80
N GLN A 149 -0.40 3.76 12.63
CA GLN A 149 -1.73 3.18 12.39
C GLN A 149 -1.68 1.65 12.38
N LEU A 150 -0.60 1.07 11.83
CA LEU A 150 -0.37 -0.37 11.83
C LEU A 150 -0.26 -0.94 13.26
N ALA A 151 0.27 -0.16 14.20
CA ALA A 151 0.42 -0.57 15.60
C ALA A 151 -0.92 -0.86 16.29
N HIS A 152 -2.02 -0.24 15.85
CA HIS A 152 -3.36 -0.52 16.39
C HIS A 152 -3.86 -1.93 16.08
N PHE A 153 -3.37 -2.55 15.00
CA PHE A 153 -3.71 -3.93 14.64
C PHE A 153 -2.82 -4.97 15.32
N ARG A 154 -1.84 -4.55 16.13
CA ARG A 154 -0.85 -5.44 16.76
C ARG A 154 -1.50 -6.55 17.58
N ARG A 155 -2.54 -6.21 18.36
CA ARG A 155 -3.29 -7.16 19.19
C ARG A 155 -4.13 -8.10 18.33
N ASP A 156 -4.84 -7.55 17.34
CA ASP A 156 -5.75 -8.31 16.48
C ASP A 156 -5.02 -9.38 15.65
N PHE A 157 -3.81 -9.07 15.17
CA PHE A 157 -2.97 -9.99 14.40
C PHE A 157 -1.99 -10.81 15.25
N ALA A 158 -1.93 -10.56 16.56
CA ALA A 158 -0.94 -11.11 17.49
C ALA A 158 0.51 -10.96 17.00
N ILE A 159 0.86 -9.72 16.66
CA ILE A 159 2.23 -9.36 16.31
C ILE A 159 2.96 -8.95 17.59
N GLU A 160 3.75 -9.87 18.16
CA GLU A 160 4.48 -9.59 19.40
C GLU A 160 5.79 -8.82 19.16
N VAL A 161 6.23 -8.72 17.91
CA VAL A 161 7.47 -8.02 17.51
C VAL A 161 7.25 -6.51 17.40
N ASN A 162 8.30 -5.73 17.61
CA ASN A 162 8.26 -4.30 17.33
C ASN A 162 8.09 -4.05 15.82
N MET A 163 7.02 -3.36 15.43
CA MET A 163 6.67 -3.09 14.03
C MET A 163 7.82 -2.38 13.27
N ARG A 164 8.41 -1.35 13.86
CA ARG A 164 9.46 -0.56 13.20
C ARG A 164 10.71 -1.40 12.95
N GLU A 165 11.12 -2.17 13.95
CA GLU A 165 12.27 -3.06 13.87
C GLU A 165 12.04 -4.17 12.82
N LEU A 166 10.85 -4.76 12.83
CA LEU A 166 10.45 -5.78 11.86
C LEU A 166 10.54 -5.26 10.43
N LEU A 167 9.97 -4.08 10.16
CA LEU A 167 9.95 -3.49 8.83
C LEU A 167 11.36 -3.14 8.34
N LEU A 168 12.22 -2.59 9.22
CA LEU A 168 13.61 -2.26 8.89
C LEU A 168 14.47 -3.50 8.61
N ARG A 169 14.14 -4.64 9.22
CA ARG A 169 14.86 -5.91 9.03
C ARG A 169 14.64 -6.53 7.64
N TYR A 170 13.54 -6.18 6.96
CA TYR A 170 13.20 -6.69 5.62
C TYR A 170 13.14 -5.56 4.58
N PRO A 171 14.26 -4.88 4.30
CA PRO A 171 14.30 -3.75 3.38
C PRO A 171 14.11 -4.14 1.91
N GLY A 172 14.09 -5.44 1.58
CA GLY A 172 13.78 -5.93 0.25
C GLY A 172 12.28 -6.14 -0.01
N ILE A 173 11.47 -6.18 1.04
CA ILE A 173 10.00 -6.32 0.97
C ILE A 173 9.36 -4.96 1.26
N PHE A 174 9.81 -4.31 2.33
CA PHE A 174 9.26 -3.06 2.81
C PHE A 174 10.20 -1.88 2.53
N TYR A 175 9.60 -0.74 2.24
CA TYR A 175 10.26 0.56 2.23
C TYR A 175 9.62 1.44 3.28
N ILE A 176 10.40 2.14 4.09
CA ILE A 176 9.89 3.12 5.05
C ILE A 176 10.32 4.50 4.56
N SER A 177 9.33 5.37 4.35
CA SER A 177 9.56 6.80 4.14
C SER A 177 9.28 7.55 5.43
N THR A 178 10.14 8.49 5.79
CA THR A 178 9.93 9.39 6.92
C THR A 178 9.68 10.79 6.37
N LYS A 179 8.48 11.33 6.61
CA LYS A 179 8.11 12.69 6.21
C LYS A 179 7.70 13.47 7.46
N GLY A 180 8.58 14.37 7.90
CA GLY A 180 8.43 15.02 9.20
C GLY A 180 8.43 13.98 10.32
N ASN A 181 7.38 13.96 11.14
CA ASN A 181 7.20 12.98 12.21
C ASN A 181 6.48 11.69 11.78
N ALA A 182 5.86 11.69 10.59
CA ALA A 182 5.12 10.54 10.11
C ALA A 182 6.04 9.54 9.40
N GLN A 183 5.93 8.26 9.77
CA GLN A 183 6.60 7.15 9.09
C GLN A 183 5.56 6.34 8.33
N THR A 184 5.75 6.22 7.02
CA THR A 184 4.86 5.46 6.13
C THR A 184 5.63 4.26 5.59
N VAL A 185 5.03 3.08 5.70
CA VAL A 185 5.55 1.84 5.11
C VAL A 185 4.88 1.59 3.77
N PHE A 186 5.68 1.18 2.79
CA PHE A 186 5.29 0.87 1.42
C PHE A 186 5.70 -0.57 1.10
N LEU A 187 4.85 -1.25 0.34
CA LEU A 187 5.17 -2.57 -0.21
C LEU A 187 6.01 -2.41 -1.48
N ARG A 188 7.27 -2.85 -1.49
CA ARG A 188 8.19 -2.56 -2.61
C ARG A 188 7.81 -3.20 -3.92
N GLU A 189 7.29 -4.43 -3.89
CA GLU A 189 6.89 -5.13 -5.11
C GLU A 189 5.77 -4.42 -5.87
N ALA A 190 4.99 -3.59 -5.16
CA ALA A 190 3.84 -2.90 -5.73
C ALA A 190 4.21 -1.64 -6.51
N TYR A 191 5.46 -1.19 -6.47
CA TYR A 191 5.90 0.06 -7.08
C TYR A 191 7.00 -0.14 -8.12
N GLU A 192 6.82 0.51 -9.26
CA GLU A 192 7.82 0.60 -10.32
C GLU A 192 7.84 2.04 -10.87
N LYS A 193 9.04 2.62 -11.07
CA LYS A 193 9.24 3.98 -11.63
C LYS A 193 8.40 5.08 -10.96
N GLY A 194 8.07 4.94 -9.68
CA GLY A 194 7.28 5.91 -8.92
C GLY A 194 5.75 5.82 -9.12
N GLY A 195 5.26 4.73 -9.70
CA GLY A 195 3.83 4.41 -9.79
C GLY A 195 3.52 3.02 -9.24
N LEU A 196 2.24 2.73 -9.01
CA LEU A 196 1.80 1.37 -8.72
C LEU A 196 1.88 0.50 -9.97
N VAL A 197 2.38 -0.73 -9.81
CA VAL A 197 2.44 -1.74 -10.89
C VAL A 197 1.03 -2.14 -11.32
N GLU A 198 0.13 -2.36 -10.36
CA GLU A 198 -1.28 -2.69 -10.59
C GLU A 198 -2.17 -1.55 -10.05
N PRO A 199 -2.46 -0.51 -10.86
CA PRO A 199 -3.25 0.63 -10.42
C PRO A 199 -4.74 0.26 -10.29
N ASN A 200 -5.40 0.87 -9.31
CA ASN A 200 -6.86 0.77 -9.13
C ASN A 200 -7.54 2.13 -9.44
N PRO A 201 -8.86 2.16 -9.69
CA PRO A 201 -9.55 3.40 -10.07
C PRO A 201 -9.43 4.51 -9.03
N VAL A 202 -9.44 4.18 -7.73
CA VAL A 202 -9.29 5.16 -6.65
C VAL A 202 -7.91 5.80 -6.69
N TYR A 203 -6.87 5.00 -6.89
CA TYR A 203 -5.49 5.48 -7.06
C TYR A 203 -5.35 6.38 -8.29
N ALA A 204 -5.92 5.99 -9.43
CA ALA A 204 -5.87 6.79 -10.65
C ALA A 204 -6.50 8.17 -10.46
N VAL A 205 -7.68 8.24 -9.82
CA VAL A 205 -8.34 9.51 -9.49
C VAL A 205 -7.47 10.35 -8.55
N ARG A 206 -6.88 9.75 -7.49
CA ARG A 206 -5.99 10.47 -6.57
C ARG A 206 -4.75 11.02 -7.26
N ARG A 207 -4.16 10.25 -8.17
CA ARG A 207 -2.98 10.66 -8.95
C ARG A 207 -3.32 11.80 -9.89
N ASN A 208 -4.43 11.72 -10.60
CA ASN A 208 -4.91 12.79 -11.49
C ASN A 208 -5.22 14.07 -10.70
N MET A 209 -5.85 13.94 -9.52
CA MET A 209 -6.09 15.09 -8.63
C MET A 209 -4.78 15.73 -8.17
N LEU A 210 -3.78 14.92 -7.79
CA LEU A 210 -2.46 15.43 -7.43
C LEU A 210 -1.80 16.16 -8.60
N GLU A 211 -1.87 15.60 -9.80
CA GLU A 211 -1.36 16.23 -11.01
C GLU A 211 -2.03 17.59 -11.28
N LEU A 212 -3.36 17.67 -11.18
CA LEU A 212 -4.09 18.93 -11.31
C LEU A 212 -3.67 19.98 -10.28
N VAL A 213 -3.41 19.56 -9.03
CA VAL A 213 -2.90 20.45 -7.98
C VAL A 213 -1.50 20.95 -8.32
N LEU A 214 -0.62 20.07 -8.81
CA LEU A 214 0.76 20.41 -9.19
C LEU A 214 0.83 21.30 -10.43
N LEU A 215 -0.06 21.09 -11.41
CA LEU A 215 -0.19 21.95 -12.59
C LEU A 215 -0.60 23.40 -12.22
N GLY A 216 -1.26 23.58 -11.06
CA GLY A 216 -1.73 24.87 -10.58
C GLY A 216 -2.74 25.55 -11.52
N ARG A 217 -3.02 26.83 -11.30
CA ARG A 217 -3.95 27.63 -12.14
C ARG A 217 -3.32 28.09 -13.47
N ARG A 218 -2.58 27.23 -14.17
CA ARG A 218 -1.85 27.64 -15.38
C ARG A 218 -2.73 27.70 -16.65
N LYS A 219 -3.97 27.18 -16.64
CA LYS A 219 -4.83 27.12 -17.85
C LYS A 219 -6.32 27.48 -17.67
N THR A 220 -6.74 28.18 -16.61
CA THR A 220 -8.15 28.61 -16.49
C THR A 220 -8.51 29.86 -17.30
N LYS A 221 -7.56 30.57 -17.91
CA LYS A 221 -7.86 31.71 -18.80
C LYS A 221 -8.17 31.32 -20.25
N GLN A 222 -7.89 30.09 -20.67
CA GLN A 222 -8.09 29.65 -22.07
C GLN A 222 -9.41 28.93 -22.33
N LEU A 223 -10.15 28.51 -21.29
CA LEU A 223 -11.44 27.84 -21.45
C LEU A 223 -12.64 28.80 -21.58
N LEU A 224 -12.42 30.12 -21.46
CA LEU A 224 -13.46 31.14 -21.68
C LEU A 224 -13.42 31.74 -23.10
N ALA A 225 -12.53 31.29 -23.97
CA ALA A 225 -12.34 31.88 -25.31
C ALA A 225 -12.78 30.96 -26.46
N CYS A 226 -13.70 30.01 -26.21
CA CYS A 226 -14.24 29.14 -27.27
C CYS A 226 -15.76 29.22 -27.46
N ASP A 227 -16.47 30.14 -26.79
CA ASP A 227 -17.93 30.24 -26.93
C ASP A 227 -18.47 31.66 -27.24
N GLU A 228 -17.64 32.60 -27.71
CA GLU A 228 -18.16 33.85 -28.27
C GLU A 228 -17.71 34.07 -29.72
N PHE A 229 -18.73 34.18 -30.57
CA PHE A 229 -18.69 34.38 -32.01
C PHE A 229 -18.06 35.72 -32.39
N LYS A 230 -17.35 35.71 -33.51
CA LYS A 230 -17.29 36.75 -34.57
C LYS A 230 -17.60 38.20 -34.16
N GLU A 231 -16.57 39.07 -34.13
CA GLU A 231 -16.37 40.21 -35.04
C GLU A 231 -15.36 41.22 -34.46
N GLU A 232 -14.44 41.64 -35.34
CA GLU A 232 -13.76 42.94 -35.42
C GLU A 232 -13.01 43.55 -34.21
N SER A 233 -11.68 43.64 -34.40
CA SER A 233 -10.79 44.77 -34.07
C SER A 233 -11.03 45.60 -32.81
N ASN A 234 -10.12 45.51 -31.82
CA ASN A 234 -9.13 46.55 -31.48
C ASN A 234 -8.53 46.36 -30.08
N ASN A 235 -7.27 46.81 -29.96
CA ASN A 235 -6.43 46.93 -28.77
C ASN A 235 -7.12 47.01 -27.40
N VAL A 236 -6.74 46.10 -26.48
CA VAL A 236 -6.53 46.45 -25.07
C VAL A 236 -5.30 45.71 -24.55
N VAL A 237 -4.24 46.48 -24.31
CA VAL A 237 -3.11 46.11 -23.45
C VAL A 237 -3.63 46.03 -22.01
N CYS A 238 -3.32 44.95 -21.29
CA CYS A 238 -3.40 44.95 -19.83
C CYS A 238 -2.11 44.35 -19.28
N GLU A 239 -1.54 45.10 -18.34
CA GLU A 239 -0.16 45.12 -17.90
C GLU A 239 0.27 43.83 -17.20
N VAL A 240 1.54 43.47 -17.43
CA VAL A 240 2.25 42.45 -16.64
C VAL A 240 2.74 43.14 -15.37
N ASP A 241 1.93 43.04 -14.31
CA ASP A 241 2.39 43.47 -13.00
C ASP A 241 3.38 42.46 -12.43
N GLY A 242 4.57 42.98 -12.16
CA GLY A 242 5.75 42.22 -11.81
C GLY A 242 5.79 41.76 -10.35
N ASN A 243 6.72 40.83 -10.16
CA ASN A 243 7.46 40.59 -8.94
C ASN A 243 6.74 39.87 -7.79
N GLY A 244 6.87 38.55 -7.81
CA GLY A 244 6.79 37.71 -6.63
C GLY A 244 7.79 36.58 -6.74
N LYS A 245 9.05 36.86 -6.40
CA LYS A 245 10.12 35.87 -6.22
C LYS A 245 9.64 34.84 -5.18
N ARG A 246 9.15 33.69 -5.63
CA ARG A 246 8.82 32.55 -4.76
C ARG A 246 9.76 31.42 -5.09
N ASP A 247 10.78 31.38 -4.25
CA ASP A 247 11.67 30.26 -4.02
C ASP A 247 10.85 28.98 -3.79
N GLY A 248 11.13 27.93 -4.55
CA GLY A 248 10.34 26.71 -4.54
C GLY A 248 10.34 25.97 -5.87
N ASP A 249 11.51 25.84 -6.50
CA ASP A 249 11.74 24.88 -7.56
C ASP A 249 11.67 23.47 -6.95
N TRP A 250 10.46 22.94 -6.78
CA TRP A 250 10.27 21.52 -6.53
C TRP A 250 10.33 20.80 -7.87
N ALA A 251 11.53 20.68 -8.43
CA ALA A 251 11.80 19.72 -9.49
C ALA A 251 11.61 18.33 -8.89
N ILE A 252 10.47 17.70 -9.15
CA ILE A 252 10.28 16.29 -8.82
C ILE A 252 10.70 15.47 -10.04
N PRO A 253 11.77 14.64 -9.96
CA PRO A 253 12.43 14.07 -11.15
C PRO A 253 11.60 13.13 -12.02
N PHE A 254 10.37 12.80 -11.65
CA PHE A 254 9.56 11.81 -12.38
C PHE A 254 8.78 12.37 -13.58
N LEU A 255 8.80 13.70 -13.81
CA LEU A 255 8.13 14.32 -14.96
C LEU A 255 9.00 14.44 -16.22
N GLU A 256 10.30 14.14 -16.16
CA GLU A 256 11.21 14.31 -17.32
C GLU A 256 11.36 13.08 -18.22
N SER A 257 10.72 11.94 -17.91
CA SER A 257 10.92 10.70 -18.71
C SER A 257 9.87 10.43 -19.79
N SER A 258 8.94 11.37 -20.03
CA SER A 258 7.94 11.24 -21.10
C SER A 258 8.17 12.23 -22.23
N GLU A 259 9.42 12.39 -22.68
CA GLU A 259 9.73 12.98 -23.99
C GLU A 259 11.14 12.53 -24.41
N LYS A 260 11.22 11.38 -25.08
CA LYS A 260 12.14 11.11 -26.20
C LYS A 260 11.85 9.72 -26.79
N ASN A 261 11.58 9.75 -28.09
CA ASN A 261 11.48 8.61 -29.00
C ASN A 261 12.69 7.68 -28.91
#